data_AF-A0A4V3RUA4-F1
#
_entry.id   AF-A0A4V3RUA4-F1
#
_cell.length_a   1.000
_cell.length_b   1.000
_cell.length_c   1.000
_cell.angle_alpha   90.00
_cell.angle_beta   90.00
_cell.angle_gamma   90.00
#
_symmetry.space_group_name_H-M   'P 1'
#
loop_
_entity.id
_entity.type
_entity.pdbx_description
1 polymer ?
#
loop_
_entity_poly.entity_id
_entity_poly.type
_entity_poly.pdbx_seq_one_letter_code
_entity_poly.pdbx_strand_id
1 'polypeptide(L)'
;MLDNKHKAELGQRKQPKNLRVFYGWAKVGKIRKKEAISVIFENEKMREERTLRAVAKYQHTVYVRQQTDAELSDAIGSTRMFSEYSIFLAEKRLQGSLELALKVNSDADKNHVSADERIKIADALRSHFLENHPDYKEPITQQEIEF
;
A
#
# COMPACT_ATOMS: atom_id res chain seq x y z
N MET A 1 1.45 -10.47 34.09
CA MET A 1 1.12 -11.17 32.83
C MET A 1 -0.37 -10.98 32.61
N LEU A 2 -0.81 -10.54 31.43
CA LEU A 2 -2.25 -10.39 31.15
C LEU A 2 -2.89 -11.77 31.02
N ASP A 3 -3.94 -12.02 31.82
CA ASP A 3 -4.66 -13.30 31.86
C ASP A 3 -5.24 -13.68 30.48
N ASN A 4 -5.27 -14.97 30.18
CA ASN A 4 -5.78 -15.53 28.92
C ASN A 4 -7.23 -15.08 28.59
N LYS A 5 -8.02 -14.67 29.60
CA LYS A 5 -9.35 -14.09 29.41
C LYS A 5 -9.32 -12.75 28.66
N HIS A 6 -8.35 -11.88 28.94
CA HIS A 6 -8.24 -10.59 28.25
C HIS A 6 -7.80 -10.71 26.78
N LYS A 7 -7.02 -11.75 26.43
CA LYS A 7 -6.72 -12.07 25.03
C LYS A 7 -7.97 -12.53 24.28
N ALA A 8 -8.84 -13.29 24.93
CA ALA A 8 -10.10 -13.77 24.35
C ALA A 8 -11.13 -12.63 24.15
N GLU A 9 -11.19 -11.65 25.06
CA GLU A 9 -12.06 -10.47 24.93
C GLU A 9 -11.62 -9.50 23.82
N LEU A 10 -10.30 -9.35 23.59
CA LEU A 10 -9.77 -8.59 22.45
C LEU A 10 -10.21 -9.19 21.10
N GLY A 11 -10.31 -10.52 21.02
CA GLY A 11 -10.82 -11.25 19.86
C GLY A 11 -12.34 -11.13 19.64
N GLN A 12 -13.08 -10.51 20.57
CA GLN A 12 -14.55 -10.37 20.51
C GLN A 12 -15.04 -8.98 20.10
N ARG A 13 -14.16 -8.05 19.70
CA ARG A 13 -14.58 -6.81 19.04
C ARG A 13 -15.08 -7.11 17.62
N LYS A 14 -16.30 -7.65 17.52
CA LYS A 14 -17.10 -7.66 16.30
C LYS A 14 -17.48 -6.22 15.94
N GLN A 15 -16.59 -5.55 15.22
CA GLN A 15 -16.95 -4.37 14.44
C GLN A 15 -16.86 -4.79 12.97
N PRO A 16 -17.87 -4.53 12.12
CA PRO A 16 -17.70 -4.62 10.68
C PRO A 16 -16.70 -3.54 10.29
N LYS A 17 -15.44 -3.93 10.22
CA LYS A 17 -14.31 -3.04 9.98
C LYS A 17 -14.24 -2.83 8.48
N ASN A 18 -14.97 -1.85 7.96
CA ASN A 18 -14.73 -1.27 6.62
C ASN A 18 -13.39 -0.50 6.68
N LEU A 19 -12.30 -1.23 6.88
CA LEU A 19 -10.94 -0.72 6.84
C LEU A 19 -10.49 -0.68 5.39
N ARG A 20 -9.69 0.32 5.08
CA ARG A 20 -9.25 0.57 3.70
C ARG A 20 -7.80 0.21 3.48
N VAL A 21 -7.48 0.11 2.20
CA VAL A 21 -6.12 0.12 1.68
C VAL A 21 -6.00 1.35 0.79
N PHE A 22 -5.01 2.19 1.07
CA PHE A 22 -4.72 3.40 0.32
C PHE A 22 -3.45 3.18 -0.50
N TYR A 23 -3.58 3.26 -1.81
CA TYR A 23 -2.47 3.19 -2.76
C TYR A 23 -2.07 4.59 -3.18
N GLY A 24 -0.77 4.84 -3.20
CA GLY A 24 -0.23 6.15 -3.55
C GLY A 24 1.26 6.14 -3.79
N TRP A 25 1.79 7.33 -4.04
CA TRP A 25 3.22 7.58 -4.11
C TRP A 25 3.71 8.22 -2.81
N ALA A 26 4.81 7.73 -2.26
CA ALA A 26 5.41 8.28 -1.06
C ALA A 26 5.73 9.77 -1.25
N LYS A 27 5.29 10.61 -0.31
CA LYS A 27 5.50 12.06 -0.37
C LYS A 27 6.93 12.39 0.05
N VAL A 28 7.82 12.49 -0.93
CA VAL A 28 9.23 12.83 -0.71
C VAL A 28 9.36 14.24 -0.12
N GLY A 29 10.21 14.38 0.90
CA GLY A 29 10.41 15.63 1.61
C GLY A 29 11.35 15.49 2.80
N LYS A 30 11.03 16.13 3.93
CA LYS A 30 11.87 16.05 5.15
C LYS A 30 11.86 14.65 5.77
N ILE A 31 10.73 13.95 5.72
CA ILE A 31 10.52 12.64 6.35
C ILE A 31 10.87 11.50 5.40
N ARG A 32 10.22 11.42 4.24
CA ARG A 32 10.50 10.40 3.22
C ARG A 32 11.57 10.92 2.28
N LYS A 33 12.63 10.15 2.05
CA LYS A 33 13.77 10.54 1.21
C LYS A 33 13.84 9.82 -0.13
N LYS A 34 13.02 8.79 -0.30
CA LYS A 34 13.03 7.91 -1.46
C LYS A 34 11.64 7.85 -2.05
N GLU A 35 11.60 7.84 -3.37
CA GLU A 35 10.39 7.62 -4.12
C GLU A 35 10.00 6.15 -4.08
N ALA A 36 8.72 5.90 -3.83
CA ALA A 36 8.18 4.56 -3.68
C ALA A 36 6.68 4.54 -3.94
N ILE A 37 6.17 3.42 -4.43
CA ILE A 37 4.76 3.08 -4.24
C ILE A 37 4.57 2.86 -2.74
N SER A 38 3.59 3.52 -2.15
CA SER A 38 3.21 3.43 -0.75
C SER A 38 1.81 2.81 -0.69
N VAL A 39 1.70 1.69 0.02
CA VAL A 39 0.44 0.98 0.25
C VAL A 39 0.17 0.99 1.75
N ILE A 40 -0.85 1.73 2.17
CA ILE A 40 -1.18 1.95 3.58
C ILE A 40 -2.49 1.23 3.92
N PHE A 41 -2.41 0.33 4.88
CA PHE A 41 -3.55 -0.41 5.44
C PHE A 41 -4.03 0.29 6.72
N GLU A 42 -5.34 0.51 6.86
CA GLU A 42 -5.93 0.85 8.15
C GLU A 42 -5.98 -0.40 9.04
N ASN A 43 -5.57 -0.30 10.30
CA ASN A 43 -5.73 -1.40 11.27
C ASN A 43 -6.89 -1.12 12.25
N GLU A 44 -7.27 0.16 12.38
CA GLU A 44 -8.37 0.59 13.24
C GLU A 44 -9.03 1.85 12.68
N LYS A 45 -10.32 2.01 12.95
CA LYS A 45 -11.10 3.13 12.43
C LYS A 45 -10.87 4.41 13.23
N MET A 46 -10.66 5.51 12.51
CA MET A 46 -10.74 6.87 13.06
C MET A 46 -11.84 7.68 12.37
N ARG A 47 -12.05 8.92 12.83
CA ARG A 47 -12.83 9.90 12.08
C ARG A 47 -12.19 10.10 10.72
N GLU A 48 -13.00 10.07 9.67
CA GLU A 48 -12.56 10.09 8.27
C GLU A 48 -11.55 11.21 7.99
N GLU A 49 -11.89 12.43 8.39
CA GLU A 49 -11.02 13.58 8.21
C GLU A 49 -9.65 13.40 8.87
N ARG A 50 -9.59 12.78 10.06
CA ARG A 50 -8.34 12.51 10.76
C ARG A 50 -7.53 11.43 10.03
N THR A 51 -8.19 10.40 9.50
CA THR A 51 -7.54 9.39 8.66
C THR A 51 -6.92 10.03 7.44
N LEU A 52 -7.70 10.76 6.63
CA LEU A 52 -7.22 11.35 5.38
C LEU A 52 -6.07 12.33 5.63
N ARG A 53 -6.18 13.17 6.67
CA ARG A 53 -5.08 14.06 7.08
C ARG A 53 -3.83 13.30 7.52
N ALA A 54 -3.97 12.12 8.14
CA ALA A 54 -2.83 11.31 8.54
C ALA A 54 -2.16 10.66 7.33
N VAL A 55 -2.93 10.03 6.45
CA VAL A 55 -2.44 9.37 5.22
C VAL A 55 -1.76 10.38 4.29
N ALA A 56 -2.36 11.56 4.10
CA ALA A 56 -1.83 12.63 3.24
C ALA A 56 -0.47 13.21 3.69
N LYS A 57 -0.03 12.94 4.93
CA LYS A 57 1.32 13.29 5.39
C LYS A 57 2.39 12.38 4.80
N TYR A 58 2.03 11.14 4.46
CA TYR A 58 2.98 10.11 4.04
C TYR A 58 2.94 9.86 2.53
N GLN A 59 1.79 10.02 1.89
CA GLN A 59 1.63 9.70 0.48
C GLN A 59 0.67 10.62 -0.26
N HIS A 60 0.85 10.69 -1.58
CA HIS A 60 -0.14 11.13 -2.55
C HIS A 60 -1.03 9.94 -2.91
N THR A 61 -2.19 9.82 -2.24
CA THR A 61 -3.14 8.74 -2.51
C THR A 61 -3.82 8.93 -3.86
N VAL A 62 -3.81 7.88 -4.67
CA VAL A 62 -4.41 7.85 -6.02
C VAL A 62 -5.56 6.85 -6.12
N TYR A 63 -5.58 5.83 -5.24
CA TYR A 63 -6.61 4.80 -5.25
C TYR A 63 -6.89 4.30 -3.84
N VAL A 64 -8.15 3.97 -3.56
CA VAL A 64 -8.60 3.47 -2.26
C VAL A 64 -9.58 2.32 -2.48
N ARG A 65 -9.36 1.21 -1.78
CA ARG A 65 -10.30 0.08 -1.72
C ARG A 65 -10.59 -0.34 -0.30
N GLN A 66 -11.57 -1.22 -0.14
CA GLN A 66 -11.80 -1.93 1.12
C GLN A 66 -10.81 -3.09 1.25
N GLN A 67 -10.45 -3.41 2.49
CA GLN A 67 -9.70 -4.62 2.82
C GLN A 67 -10.56 -5.86 2.61
N THR A 68 -9.90 -6.95 2.23
CA THR A 68 -10.48 -8.30 2.21
C THR A 68 -10.57 -8.89 3.61
N ASP A 69 -11.38 -9.93 3.79
CA ASP A 69 -11.51 -10.61 5.08
C ASP A 69 -10.16 -11.14 5.62
N ALA A 70 -9.26 -11.58 4.73
CA ALA A 70 -7.92 -12.01 5.10
C ALA A 70 -7.09 -10.84 5.66
N GLU A 71 -7.06 -9.70 4.97
CA GLU A 71 -6.35 -8.50 5.41
C GLU A 71 -6.91 -7.94 6.73
N LEU A 72 -8.24 -8.00 6.91
CA LEU A 72 -8.90 -7.59 8.15
C LEU A 72 -8.47 -8.42 9.36
N SER A 73 -8.14 -9.70 9.13
CA SER A 73 -7.67 -10.59 10.21
C SER A 73 -6.28 -10.19 10.71
N ASP A 74 -5.40 -9.70 9.82
CA ASP A 74 -4.05 -9.22 10.18
C ASP A 74 -4.10 -7.93 11.02
N ALA A 75 -5.18 -7.14 10.87
CA ALA A 75 -5.39 -5.93 11.68
C ALA A 75 -5.74 -6.25 13.15
N ILE A 76 -6.19 -7.48 13.46
CA ILE A 76 -6.62 -7.85 14.80
C ILE A 76 -5.44 -7.83 15.77
N GLY A 77 -5.57 -7.05 16.85
CA GLY A 77 -4.53 -6.93 17.87
C GLY A 77 -3.38 -5.98 17.49
N SER A 78 -3.44 -5.33 16.33
CA SER A 78 -2.47 -4.29 15.97
C SER A 78 -2.57 -3.11 16.94
N THR A 79 -1.41 -2.67 17.43
CA THR A 79 -1.29 -1.48 18.30
C THR A 79 -1.10 -0.19 17.50
N ARG A 80 -0.84 -0.31 16.18
CA ARG A 80 -0.61 0.82 15.28
C ARG A 80 -1.86 1.09 14.47
N MET A 81 -2.20 2.36 14.29
CA MET A 81 -3.37 2.77 13.49
C MET A 81 -3.27 2.37 12.01
N PHE A 82 -2.05 2.37 11.47
CA PHE A 82 -1.77 2.05 10.08
C PHE A 82 -0.55 1.14 9.97
N SER A 83 -0.56 0.29 8.96
CA SER A 83 0.59 -0.46 8.47
C SER A 83 0.91 0.00 7.06
N GLU A 84 2.18 0.07 6.68
CA GLU A 84 2.58 0.52 5.35
C GLU A 84 3.61 -0.42 4.75
N TYR A 85 3.42 -0.71 3.46
CA TYR A 85 4.40 -1.36 2.62
C TYR A 85 4.87 -0.38 1.55
N SER A 86 6.18 -0.31 1.35
CA SER A 86 6.79 0.58 0.36
C SER A 86 7.58 -0.24 -0.66
N ILE A 87 7.37 0.06 -1.95
CA ILE A 87 8.16 -0.50 -3.06
C ILE A 87 9.02 0.64 -3.59
N PHE A 88 10.31 0.66 -3.25
CA PHE A 88 11.18 1.78 -3.58
C PHE A 88 11.71 1.65 -5.00
N LEU A 89 11.44 2.63 -5.87
CA LEU A 89 11.90 2.63 -7.26
C LEU A 89 13.43 2.49 -7.38
N ALA A 90 14.16 3.04 -6.41
CA ALA A 90 15.62 2.95 -6.35
C ALA A 90 16.17 1.58 -5.90
N GLU A 91 15.31 0.59 -5.64
CA GLU A 91 15.78 -0.77 -5.37
C GLU A 91 16.55 -1.35 -6.56
N LYS A 92 17.65 -2.04 -6.28
CA LYS A 92 18.53 -2.62 -7.31
C LYS A 92 17.79 -3.54 -8.29
N ARG A 93 16.75 -4.24 -7.83
CA ARG A 93 15.92 -5.12 -8.67
C ARG A 93 14.95 -4.37 -9.58
N LEU A 94 14.62 -3.12 -9.25
CA LEU A 94 13.71 -2.28 -10.03
C LEU A 94 14.46 -1.31 -10.93
N GLN A 95 15.64 -0.82 -10.51
CA GLN A 95 16.49 0.09 -11.30
C GLN A 95 15.75 1.34 -11.82
N GLY A 96 14.77 1.83 -11.06
CA GLY A 96 13.92 2.97 -11.48
C GLY A 96 12.82 2.61 -12.48
N SER A 97 12.60 1.31 -12.75
CA SER A 97 11.51 0.83 -13.61
C SER A 97 10.15 1.01 -12.93
N LEU A 98 9.28 1.80 -13.55
CA LEU A 98 7.90 2.00 -13.14
C LEU A 98 7.13 0.71 -13.40
N GLU A 99 7.27 0.11 -14.57
CA GLU A 99 6.53 -1.10 -14.92
C GLU A 99 6.90 -2.28 -14.03
N LEU A 100 8.18 -2.45 -13.65
CA LEU A 100 8.56 -3.47 -12.67
C LEU A 100 8.00 -3.15 -11.28
N ALA A 101 8.00 -1.89 -10.84
CA ALA A 101 7.41 -1.51 -9.55
C ALA A 101 5.90 -1.80 -9.51
N LEU A 102 5.17 -1.44 -10.57
CA LEU A 102 3.74 -1.73 -10.73
C LEU A 102 3.48 -3.24 -10.76
N LYS A 103 4.33 -4.01 -11.47
CA LYS A 103 4.24 -5.46 -11.50
C LYS A 103 4.47 -6.06 -10.10
N VAL A 104 5.48 -5.61 -9.37
CA VAL A 104 5.74 -6.07 -7.99
C VAL A 104 4.56 -5.76 -7.08
N ASN A 105 3.96 -4.58 -7.19
CA ASN A 105 2.75 -4.22 -6.44
C ASN A 105 1.58 -5.17 -6.78
N SER A 106 1.32 -5.36 -8.08
CA SER A 106 0.26 -6.23 -8.58
C SER A 106 0.48 -7.69 -8.17
N ASP A 107 1.72 -8.19 -8.19
CA ASP A 107 2.07 -9.55 -7.79
C ASP A 107 1.90 -9.78 -6.29
N ALA A 108 2.17 -8.76 -5.45
CA ALA A 108 1.91 -8.83 -4.01
C ALA A 108 0.41 -8.94 -3.71
N ASP A 109 -0.42 -8.23 -4.47
CA ASP A 109 -1.87 -8.17 -4.29
C ASP A 109 -2.62 -9.36 -4.93
N LYS A 110 -1.97 -10.17 -5.80
CA LYS A 110 -2.65 -11.12 -6.70
C LYS A 110 -3.54 -12.16 -6.02
N ASN A 111 -3.27 -12.50 -4.76
CA ASN A 111 -4.03 -13.48 -3.99
C ASN A 111 -5.21 -12.87 -3.22
N HIS A 112 -5.24 -11.54 -3.09
CA HIS A 112 -6.22 -10.81 -2.28
C HIS A 112 -7.09 -9.88 -3.14
N VAL A 113 -6.58 -9.43 -4.28
CA VAL A 113 -7.22 -8.43 -5.12
C VAL A 113 -7.49 -9.01 -6.51
N SER A 114 -8.70 -8.80 -7.01
CA SER A 114 -9.11 -9.25 -8.34
C SER A 114 -8.21 -8.68 -9.44
N ALA A 115 -8.08 -9.38 -10.56
CA ALA A 115 -7.27 -8.91 -11.68
C ALA A 115 -7.73 -7.53 -12.20
N ASP A 116 -9.05 -7.33 -12.34
CA ASP A 116 -9.62 -6.07 -12.81
C ASP A 116 -9.34 -4.90 -11.86
N GLU A 117 -9.39 -5.13 -10.54
CA GLU A 117 -9.08 -4.10 -9.56
C GLU A 117 -7.58 -3.79 -9.52
N ARG A 118 -6.71 -4.80 -9.67
CA ARG A 118 -5.26 -4.60 -9.80
C ARG A 118 -4.89 -3.77 -11.02
N ILE A 119 -5.60 -3.94 -12.14
CA ILE A 119 -5.43 -3.10 -13.34
C ILE A 119 -5.76 -1.64 -13.01
N LYS A 120 -6.90 -1.38 -12.36
CA LYS A 120 -7.30 -0.02 -11.95
C LYS A 120 -6.28 0.63 -11.00
N ILE A 121 -5.75 -0.14 -10.04
CA ILE A 121 -4.71 0.32 -9.13
C ILE A 121 -3.45 0.68 -9.90
N ALA A 122 -2.99 -0.21 -10.79
CA ALA A 122 -1.78 0.00 -11.58
C ALA A 122 -1.92 1.23 -12.49
N ASP A 123 -3.06 1.39 -13.16
CA ASP A 123 -3.33 2.54 -14.03
C ASP A 123 -3.34 3.86 -13.24
N ALA A 124 -4.00 3.90 -12.08
CA ALA A 124 -4.02 5.10 -11.23
C ALA A 124 -2.61 5.48 -10.74
N LEU A 125 -1.81 4.50 -10.33
CA LEU A 125 -0.41 4.71 -9.93
C LEU A 125 0.43 5.19 -11.11
N ARG A 126 0.29 4.55 -12.28
CA ARG A 126 1.02 4.89 -13.51
C ARG A 126 0.72 6.33 -13.94
N SER A 127 -0.56 6.68 -14.08
CA SER A 127 -0.99 8.01 -14.52
C SER A 127 -0.42 9.10 -13.62
N HIS A 128 -0.58 8.97 -12.30
CA HIS A 128 -0.05 9.96 -11.37
C HIS A 128 1.48 10.07 -11.45
N PHE A 129 2.20 8.96 -11.62
CA PHE A 129 3.66 9.00 -11.76
C PHE A 129 4.08 9.75 -13.02
N LEU A 130 3.52 9.39 -14.18
CA LEU A 130 3.87 10.02 -15.46
C LEU A 130 3.50 11.51 -15.50
N GLU A 131 2.42 11.91 -14.83
CA GLU A 131 2.03 13.32 -14.68
C GLU A 131 3.06 14.14 -13.88
N ASN A 132 3.71 13.54 -12.88
CA ASN A 132 4.70 14.21 -12.03
C ASN A 132 6.14 14.08 -12.55
N HIS A 133 6.36 13.18 -13.53
CA HIS A 133 7.68 12.86 -14.09
C HIS A 133 7.64 12.89 -15.62
N PRO A 134 7.44 14.06 -16.24
CA PRO A 134 7.26 14.17 -17.70
C PRO A 134 8.47 13.70 -18.52
N ASP A 135 9.67 13.77 -17.93
CA ASP A 135 10.92 13.33 -18.57
C ASP A 135 11.25 11.85 -18.29
N TYR A 136 10.38 11.13 -17.59
CA TYR A 136 10.58 9.73 -17.28
C TYR A 136 10.72 8.89 -18.55
N LYS A 137 11.71 8.01 -18.55
CA LYS A 137 11.89 6.98 -19.58
C LYS A 137 12.08 5.65 -18.87
N GLU A 138 11.26 4.68 -19.26
CA GLU A 138 11.38 3.32 -18.75
C GLU A 138 12.80 2.80 -19.05
N PRO A 139 13.54 2.34 -18.03
CA PRO A 139 14.88 1.80 -18.24
C PRO A 139 14.81 0.52 -19.08
N ILE A 140 15.77 0.35 -19.97
CA ILE A 140 15.94 -0.89 -20.71
C ILE A 140 16.56 -1.92 -19.76
N THR A 141 15.72 -2.61 -18.99
CA THR A 141 16.17 -3.77 -18.21
C THR A 141 16.41 -4.93 -19.16
N GLN A 142 17.66 -5.39 -19.28
CA GLN A 142 17.95 -6.72 -19.81
C GLN A 142 17.30 -7.72 -18.86
N GLN A 143 16.19 -8.30 -19.27
CA GLN A 143 15.66 -9.48 -18.60
C GLN A 143 16.70 -10.58 -18.79
N GLU A 144 17.39 -10.96 -17.72
CA GLU A 144 18.14 -12.22 -17.70
C GLU A 144 17.13 -13.31 -18.00
N ILE A 145 17.27 -13.92 -19.18
CA ILE A 145 16.55 -15.13 -19.56
C ILE A 145 17.10 -16.21 -18.62
N GLU A 146 16.36 -16.53 -17.55
CA GLU A 146 16.61 -17.75 -16.80
C GLU A 146 16.22 -18.93 -17.71
N PHE A 147 17.24 -19.69 -18.15
CA PHE A 147 17.11 -20.95 -18.89
C PHE A 147 16.75 -22.12 -17.97
#